data_AF-A0A724WSK5-F1
#
_entry.id   AF-A0A724WSK5-F1
#
_cell.length_a   1.000
_cell.length_b   1.000
_cell.length_c   1.000
_cell.angle_alpha   90.00
_cell.angle_beta   90.00
_cell.angle_gamma   90.00
#
_symmetry.space_group_name_H-M   'P 1'
#
loop_
_entity.id
_entity.type
_entity.pdbx_description
1 polymer ?
#
loop_
_entity_poly.entity_id
_entity_poly.type
_entity_poly.pdbx_seq_one_letter_code
_entity_poly.pdbx_strand_id
1 'polypeptide(L)' 'LTHVPGSYFFTGSGYTDGRVNYPQHHPQYEINEQALLIGAKTLGATVLRALKPKD' A
#
# COMPACT_ATOMS: atom_id res chain seq x y z
N LEU A 1 3.18 -19.24 21.79
CA LEU A 1 2.93 -18.16 20.82
C LEU A 1 1.95 -18.69 19.78
N THR A 2 0.93 -17.94 19.38
CA THR A 2 0.02 -18.36 18.29
C THR A 2 0.53 -17.80 16.98
N HIS A 3 0.79 -18.67 16.00
CA HIS A 3 1.28 -18.27 14.68
C HIS A 3 0.11 -18.19 13.69
N VAL A 4 -0.03 -17.06 13.02
CA VAL A 4 -1.04 -16.83 11.97
C VAL A 4 -0.30 -16.43 10.69
N PRO A 5 -0.65 -16.99 9.51
CA PRO A 5 -0.05 -16.57 8.24
C PRO A 5 -0.31 -15.08 7.99
N GLY A 6 0.76 -14.29 7.93
CA GLY A 6 0.71 -12.85 7.68
C GLY A 6 1.38 -12.49 6.36
N SER A 7 1.02 -11.33 5.81
CA SER A 7 1.66 -10.74 4.63
C SER A 7 1.80 -9.23 4.83
N TYR A 8 2.90 -8.68 4.31
CA TYR A 8 3.18 -7.25 4.28
C TYR A 8 3.59 -6.88 2.85
N PHE A 9 3.14 -5.72 2.37
CA PHE A 9 3.46 -5.23 1.03
C PHE A 9 3.64 -3.72 1.04
N PHE A 10 4.30 -3.20 0.00
CA PHE A 10 4.48 -1.77 -0.22
C PHE A 10 3.55 -1.28 -1.31
N THR A 11 3.06 -0.04 -1.16
CA THR A 11 2.44 0.72 -2.23
C THR A 11 3.41 1.82 -2.64
N GLY A 12 3.77 1.87 -3.93
CA GLY A 12 4.63 2.93 -4.44
C GLY A 12 3.99 4.31 -4.22
N SER A 13 4.70 5.20 -3.52
CA SER A 13 4.18 6.52 -3.14
C SER A 13 4.99 7.70 -3.67
N GLY A 14 6.03 7.43 -4.47
CA GLY A 14 6.84 8.47 -5.09
C GLY A 14 6.15 9.16 -6.26
N TYR A 15 6.50 10.42 -6.48
CA TYR A 15 6.13 11.17 -7.66
C TYR A 15 6.93 10.69 -8.89
N THR A 16 6.28 10.66 -10.05
CA THR A 16 6.86 10.25 -11.34
C THR A 16 7.04 11.42 -12.31
N ASP A 17 6.68 12.64 -11.90
CA ASP A 17 6.74 13.88 -12.69
C ASP A 17 8.06 14.65 -12.52
N GLY A 18 9.09 13.99 -11.99
CA GLY A 18 10.43 14.57 -11.81
C GLY A 18 10.63 15.33 -10.50
N ARG A 19 9.63 15.39 -9.60
CA ARG A 19 9.81 15.93 -8.25
C ARG A 19 10.83 15.10 -7.46
N VAL A 20 11.52 15.78 -6.53
CA VAL A 20 12.41 15.11 -5.58
C VAL A 20 11.56 14.29 -4.60
N ASN A 21 11.82 12.98 -4.55
CA ASN A 21 11.21 12.09 -3.56
C ASN A 21 12.09 12.04 -2.31
N TYR A 22 11.78 12.85 -1.31
CA TYR A 22 12.46 12.79 -0.02
C TYR A 22 12.14 11.46 0.69
N PRO A 23 13.12 10.81 1.36
CA PRO A 23 12.89 9.52 2.01
C PRO A 23 12.00 9.66 3.25
N GLN A 24 11.45 8.52 3.70
CA GLN A 24 10.77 8.45 4.99
C GLN A 24 11.70 9.00 6.10
N HIS A 25 11.13 9.70 7.08
CA HIS A 25 11.82 10.43 8.17
C HIS A 25 12.48 11.77 7.81
N HIS A 26 12.49 12.18 6.54
CA HIS A 26 12.96 13.51 6.14
C HIS A 26 11.91 14.61 6.47
N PRO A 27 12.28 15.84 6.88
CA PRO A 27 11.32 16.91 7.20
C PRO A 27 10.46 17.37 6.02
N GLN A 28 10.92 17.14 4.80
CA GLN A 28 10.19 17.41 3.56
C GLN A 28 9.55 16.15 2.95
N TYR A 29 9.38 15.09 3.75
CA TYR A 29 8.73 13.88 3.29
C TYR A 29 7.29 14.18 2.84
N GLU A 30 6.99 13.83 1.61
CA GLU A 30 5.67 13.95 1.00
C GLU A 30 5.43 12.72 0.11
N ILE A 31 4.16 12.41 -0.15
CA ILE A 31 3.75 11.29 -0.97
C ILE A 31 2.80 11.72 -2.08
N ASN A 32 2.87 11.03 -3.21
CA ASN A 32 1.83 11.09 -4.22
C ASN A 32 0.53 10.46 -3.67
N GLU A 33 -0.49 11.28 -3.43
CA GLU A 33 -1.77 10.86 -2.84
C GLU A 33 -2.51 9.77 -3.65
N GLN A 34 -2.16 9.57 -4.92
CA GLN A 34 -2.67 8.42 -5.70
C GLN A 34 -2.34 7.07 -5.03
N ALA A 35 -1.25 7.00 -4.25
CA ALA A 35 -0.88 5.82 -3.48
C ALA A 35 -1.96 5.41 -2.47
N LEU A 36 -2.72 6.36 -1.92
CA LEU A 36 -3.80 6.07 -0.97
C LEU A 36 -4.91 5.26 -1.65
N LEU A 37 -5.33 5.68 -2.85
CA LEU A 37 -6.36 4.99 -3.61
C LEU A 37 -5.89 3.60 -4.06
N ILE A 38 -4.63 3.47 -4.49
CA ILE A 38 -4.05 2.19 -4.89
C ILE A 38 -3.98 1.23 -3.70
N GLY A 39 -3.53 1.70 -2.54
CA GLY A 39 -3.47 0.92 -1.30
C GLY A 39 -4.87 0.43 -0.87
N ALA A 40 -5.86 1.33 -0.87
CA ALA A 40 -7.24 1.00 -0.53
C ALA A 40 -7.85 -0.05 -1.48
N LYS A 41 -7.65 0.11 -2.79
CA LYS A 41 -8.10 -0.87 -3.79
C LYS A 41 -7.43 -2.23 -3.60
N THR A 42 -6.12 -2.24 -3.30
CA THR A 42 -5.35 -3.46 -3.11
C THR A 42 -5.87 -4.25 -1.90
N LEU A 43 -6.06 -3.57 -0.75
CA LEU A 43 -6.62 -4.19 0.45
C LEU A 43 -8.06 -4.64 0.24
N GLY A 44 -8.91 -3.79 -0.34
CA GLY A 44 -10.30 -4.12 -0.63
C GLY A 44 -10.46 -5.34 -1.54
N ALA A 45 -9.71 -5.37 -2.65
CA ALA A 45 -9.70 -6.52 -3.56
C ALA A 45 -9.16 -7.80 -2.87
N THR A 46 -8.16 -7.66 -2.01
CA THR A 46 -7.62 -8.79 -1.23
C THR A 46 -8.69 -9.38 -0.31
N VAL A 47 -9.43 -8.53 0.41
CA VAL A 47 -10.52 -8.97 1.30
C VAL A 47 -11.63 -9.65 0.49
N LEU A 48 -12.09 -9.03 -0.60
CA LEU A 48 -13.13 -9.61 -1.45
C LEU A 48 -12.71 -10.97 -2.00
N ARG A 49 -11.44 -11.12 -2.40
CA ARG A 49 -10.91 -12.41 -2.88
C ARG A 49 -10.76 -13.44 -1.76
N ALA A 50 -10.31 -13.03 -0.58
CA ALA A 50 -10.08 -13.92 0.55
C ALA A 50 -11.38 -14.45 1.15
N LEU A 51 -12.43 -13.63 1.16
CA LEU A 51 -13.75 -13.97 1.71
C LEU A 51 -14.72 -14.55 0.68
N LYS A 52 -14.38 -14.54 -0.62
CA LYS A 52 -15.22 -15.16 -1.64
C LYS A 52 -15.40 -16.64 -1.31
N PRO A 53 -16.65 -17.16 -1.30
CA PRO A 53 -16.88 -18.59 -1.17
C PRO A 53 -16.09 -19.34 -2.24
N LYS A 54 -15.47 -20.44 -1.84
CA LYS A 54 -14.94 -21.40 -2.80
C LYS A 54 -16.13 -22.24 -3.26
N ASP A 55 -16.47 -22.15 -4.53
CA ASP A 55 -17.32 -23.14 -5.19
C ASP A 55 -16.63 -24.51 -5.17
#